data_AF-A0A970N2M4-F1
#
_entry.id   AF-A0A970N2M4-F1
#
_cell.length_a   1.000
_cell.length_b   1.000
_cell.length_c   1.000
_cell.angle_alpha   90.00
_cell.angle_beta   90.00
_cell.angle_gamma   90.00
#
_symmetry.space_group_name_H-M   'P 1'
#
loop_
_entity.id
_entity.type
_entity.pdbx_description
1 polymer ?
#
loop_
_entity_poly.entity_id
_entity_poly.type
_entity_poly.pdbx_seq_one_letter_code
_entity_poly.pdbx_strand_id
1 'polypeptide(L)'
;MSKLGSSVLVMLPLIVTAYIGVALMFVAAFVRSAKVAYWITLIGLAVAFGCVFAVWPYVPVGLGFLTFDPYSMIFVAVLLAVAFLVTLLSPEYLKAKERRGEAFYILMLFATTGMLVIASSANFAAFFLGLETLSVSLYGLIGYTRNSKFSLEAAIKYLIMAAVSSAFLLFGIALIYYDTGWFTFSSITFKGGVSLLGWGMVLVGFGFKLAWVPFHTWSPDVYQGAPSPITALIASGSKGANFALILRLVAITSMLASKPAFITLGVIATATMTFGNLLALTQNNLKRLLAYSSIAHMGYLLIPLLSGYVGVSSAIFYLIAYFAAVIPAFGVIGVMSTSRRIGEVESIADYTGLAHRSPWLAAVLALSLISLLGMPLTAGFFAKFYIF
;
A
#
# COMPACT_ATOMS: atom_id res chain seq x y z
N MET A 1 -28.89 12.08 -17.99
CA MET A 1 -28.89 11.25 -16.77
C MET A 1 -29.08 12.16 -15.57
N SER A 2 -29.87 11.77 -14.56
CA SER A 2 -30.00 12.55 -13.32
C SER A 2 -28.65 12.64 -12.60
N LYS A 3 -28.39 13.72 -11.85
CA LYS A 3 -27.17 13.86 -11.02
C LYS A 3 -26.92 12.63 -10.13
N LEU A 4 -27.99 11.99 -9.66
CA LEU A 4 -27.94 10.76 -8.86
C LEU A 4 -27.38 9.56 -9.65
N GLY A 5 -27.74 9.42 -10.93
CA GLY A 5 -27.25 8.35 -11.79
C GLY A 5 -25.75 8.44 -12.06
N SER A 6 -25.23 9.65 -12.29
CA SER A 6 -23.78 9.88 -12.42
C SER A 6 -23.03 9.64 -11.11
N SER A 7 -23.62 9.99 -9.96
CA SER A 7 -22.99 9.78 -8.65
C SER A 7 -22.74 8.31 -8.31
N VAL A 8 -23.74 7.44 -8.54
CA VAL A 8 -23.60 6.00 -8.30
C VAL A 8 -22.64 5.36 -9.31
N LEU A 9 -22.70 5.81 -10.57
CA LEU A 9 -21.90 5.24 -11.65
C LEU A 9 -20.41 5.43 -11.41
N VAL A 10 -19.96 6.59 -10.92
CA VAL A 10 -18.53 6.82 -10.66
C VAL A 10 -17.99 5.97 -9.50
N MET A 11 -18.86 5.49 -8.59
CA MET A 11 -18.48 4.59 -7.49
C MET A 11 -18.33 3.12 -7.92
N LEU A 12 -18.59 2.76 -9.18
CA LEU A 12 -18.60 1.37 -9.64
C LEU A 12 -17.32 0.57 -9.29
N PRO A 13 -16.08 1.07 -9.50
CA PRO A 13 -14.88 0.32 -9.14
C PRO A 13 -14.84 -0.10 -7.67
N LEU A 14 -15.31 0.78 -6.78
CA LEU A 14 -15.40 0.52 -5.34
C LEU A 14 -16.52 -0.47 -5.02
N ILE A 15 -17.73 -0.23 -5.55
CA ILE A 15 -18.92 -1.05 -5.32
C ILE A 15 -18.68 -2.48 -5.80
N VAL A 16 -18.14 -2.66 -7.01
CA VAL A 16 -17.83 -3.98 -7.57
C VAL A 16 -16.84 -4.72 -6.68
N THR A 17 -15.74 -4.07 -6.27
CA THR A 17 -14.73 -4.71 -5.41
C THR A 17 -15.32 -5.15 -4.07
N ALA A 18 -16.07 -4.28 -3.40
CA ALA A 18 -16.69 -4.57 -2.11
C ALA A 18 -17.76 -5.67 -2.22
N TYR A 19 -18.62 -5.57 -3.23
CA TYR A 19 -19.71 -6.52 -3.45
C TYR A 19 -19.18 -7.91 -3.77
N ILE A 20 -18.12 -8.02 -4.58
CA ILE A 20 -17.49 -9.32 -4.87
C ILE A 20 -16.85 -9.92 -3.62
N GLY A 21 -16.28 -9.09 -2.73
CA GLY A 21 -15.81 -9.55 -1.42
C GLY A 21 -16.91 -10.20 -0.59
N VAL A 22 -18.06 -9.53 -0.49
CA VAL A 22 -19.24 -10.04 0.23
C VAL A 22 -19.83 -11.27 -0.45
N ALA A 23 -20.02 -11.23 -1.77
CA ALA A 23 -20.53 -12.36 -2.54
C ALA A 23 -19.63 -13.59 -2.39
N LEU A 24 -18.31 -13.40 -2.39
CA LEU A 24 -17.35 -14.48 -2.18
C LEU A 24 -17.45 -15.06 -0.76
N MET A 25 -17.75 -14.27 0.27
CA MET A 25 -18.03 -14.81 1.62
C MET A 25 -19.21 -15.78 1.60
N PHE A 26 -20.31 -15.42 0.92
CA PHE A 26 -21.46 -16.30 0.77
C PHE A 26 -21.12 -17.56 -0.04
N VAL A 27 -20.42 -17.40 -1.18
CA VAL A 27 -19.97 -18.54 -1.99
C VAL A 27 -19.09 -19.47 -1.17
N ALA A 28 -18.14 -18.95 -0.39
CA ALA A 28 -17.24 -19.75 0.44
C ALA A 28 -17.96 -20.52 1.56
N ALA A 29 -19.14 -20.04 2.00
CA ALA A 29 -19.96 -20.75 2.99
C ALA A 29 -20.52 -22.07 2.43
N PHE A 30 -20.86 -22.11 1.14
CA PHE A 30 -21.43 -23.28 0.46
C PHE A 30 -20.38 -24.08 -0.34
N VAL A 31 -19.47 -23.38 -1.04
CA VAL A 31 -18.45 -23.93 -1.93
C VAL A 31 -17.07 -23.64 -1.32
N ARG A 32 -16.54 -24.62 -0.60
CA ARG A 32 -15.21 -24.55 0.03
C ARG A 32 -14.11 -24.90 -0.98
N SER A 33 -13.91 -24.03 -1.97
CA SER A 33 -12.87 -24.19 -2.99
C SER A 33 -12.04 -22.92 -3.18
N ALA A 34 -10.75 -23.00 -2.82
CA ALA A 34 -9.75 -21.96 -3.08
C ALA A 34 -9.61 -21.61 -4.57
N LYS A 35 -9.80 -22.58 -5.47
CA LYS A 35 -9.74 -22.33 -6.93
C LYS A 35 -10.92 -21.48 -7.40
N VAL A 36 -12.11 -21.73 -6.87
CA VAL A 36 -13.31 -20.92 -7.17
C VAL A 36 -13.12 -19.51 -6.64
N ALA A 37 -12.68 -19.38 -5.39
CA ALA A 37 -12.37 -18.08 -4.78
C ALA A 37 -11.33 -17.28 -5.57
N TYR A 38 -10.24 -17.93 -6.00
CA TYR A 38 -9.22 -17.32 -6.84
C TYR A 38 -9.79 -16.71 -8.12
N TRP A 39 -10.57 -17.49 -8.90
CA TRP A 39 -11.11 -17.01 -10.17
C TRP A 39 -12.17 -15.91 -9.98
N ILE A 40 -13.02 -16.02 -8.96
CA ILE A 40 -13.98 -14.96 -8.61
C ILE A 40 -13.25 -13.65 -8.30
N THR A 41 -12.21 -13.71 -7.47
CA THR A 41 -11.41 -12.52 -7.12
C THR A 41 -10.68 -11.96 -8.34
N LEU A 42 -10.04 -12.81 -9.15
CA LEU A 42 -9.29 -12.36 -10.32
C LEU A 42 -10.19 -11.68 -11.36
N ILE A 43 -11.32 -12.30 -11.69
CA ILE A 43 -12.32 -11.73 -12.59
C ILE A 43 -12.91 -10.47 -11.99
N GLY A 44 -13.22 -10.47 -10.70
CA GLY A 44 -13.79 -9.32 -10.02
C GLY A 44 -12.89 -8.08 -10.03
N LEU A 45 -11.60 -8.27 -9.78
CA LEU A 45 -10.60 -7.20 -9.87
C LEU A 45 -10.45 -6.71 -11.31
N ALA A 46 -10.49 -7.59 -12.30
CA ALA A 46 -10.44 -7.21 -13.72
C ALA A 46 -11.68 -6.40 -14.14
N VAL A 47 -12.87 -6.80 -13.69
CA VAL A 47 -14.12 -6.04 -13.93
C VAL A 47 -14.06 -4.68 -13.26
N ALA A 48 -13.63 -4.61 -11.99
CA ALA A 48 -13.48 -3.34 -11.27
C ALA A 48 -12.47 -2.41 -11.97
N PHE A 49 -11.38 -2.96 -12.52
CA PHE A 49 -10.40 -2.20 -13.30
C PHE A 49 -11.01 -1.69 -14.61
N GLY A 50 -11.77 -2.52 -15.33
CA GLY A 50 -12.54 -2.11 -16.50
C GLY A 50 -13.56 -1.00 -16.21
N CYS A 51 -14.19 -1.03 -15.03
CA CYS A 51 -15.09 0.02 -14.59
C CYS A 51 -14.41 1.39 -14.51
N VAL A 52 -13.10 1.47 -14.21
CA VAL A 52 -12.37 2.76 -14.15
C VAL A 52 -12.45 3.49 -15.50
N PHE A 53 -12.25 2.77 -16.60
CA PHE A 53 -12.35 3.35 -17.95
C PHE A 53 -13.78 3.69 -18.33
N ALA A 54 -14.74 2.83 -17.96
CA ALA A 54 -16.16 3.07 -18.23
C ALA A 54 -16.69 4.33 -17.54
N VAL A 55 -16.18 4.64 -16.34
CA VAL A 55 -16.63 5.80 -15.56
C VAL A 55 -15.83 7.07 -15.82
N TRP A 56 -14.69 6.98 -16.50
CA TRP A 56 -13.77 8.10 -16.76
C TRP A 56 -14.45 9.34 -17.36
N PRO A 57 -15.38 9.23 -18.34
CA PRO A 57 -16.05 10.41 -18.91
C PRO A 57 -16.95 11.19 -17.93
N TYR A 58 -17.30 10.58 -16.79
CA TYR A 58 -18.21 11.17 -15.81
C TYR A 58 -17.48 11.86 -14.65
N VAL A 59 -16.14 11.83 -14.65
CA VAL A 59 -15.25 12.43 -13.64
C VAL A 59 -14.95 13.89 -14.03
N PRO A 60 -14.90 14.88 -13.11
CA PRO A 60 -14.89 14.73 -11.65
C PRO A 60 -16.27 14.80 -10.97
N VAL A 61 -16.44 14.05 -9.87
CA VAL A 61 -17.64 14.06 -9.02
C VAL A 61 -17.24 14.02 -7.54
N GLY A 62 -17.73 14.99 -6.76
CA GLY A 62 -17.61 15.00 -5.30
C GLY A 62 -18.90 14.50 -4.63
N LEU A 63 -18.77 13.62 -3.64
CA LEU A 63 -19.87 13.00 -2.89
C LEU A 63 -19.79 13.30 -1.37
N GLY A 64 -19.15 14.41 -1.01
CA GLY A 64 -18.94 14.84 0.38
C GLY A 64 -17.84 14.06 1.10
N PHE A 65 -18.02 12.75 1.28
CA PHE A 65 -17.04 11.86 1.92
C PHE A 65 -15.94 11.39 0.97
N LEU A 66 -16.33 11.12 -0.27
CA LEU A 66 -15.46 10.66 -1.33
C LEU A 66 -15.43 11.70 -2.46
N THR A 67 -14.32 11.76 -3.16
CA THR A 67 -14.18 12.52 -4.40
C THR A 67 -13.52 11.65 -5.44
N PHE A 68 -14.12 11.67 -6.62
CA PHE A 68 -13.68 10.95 -7.79
C PHE A 68 -13.27 11.96 -8.83
N ASP A 69 -11.98 12.24 -8.89
CA ASP A 69 -11.28 13.11 -9.83
C ASP A 69 -10.22 12.28 -10.58
N PRO A 70 -9.57 12.83 -11.63
CA PRO A 70 -8.54 12.08 -12.37
C PRO A 70 -7.41 11.56 -11.48
N TYR A 71 -7.06 12.30 -10.41
CA TYR A 71 -6.06 11.88 -9.43
C TYR A 71 -6.47 10.58 -8.72
N SER A 72 -7.66 10.55 -8.10
CA SER A 72 -8.16 9.34 -7.43
C SER A 72 -8.33 8.19 -8.41
N MET A 73 -8.81 8.43 -9.63
CA MET A 73 -9.02 7.37 -10.62
C MET A 73 -7.72 6.73 -11.08
N ILE A 74 -6.63 7.50 -11.22
CA ILE A 74 -5.30 6.96 -11.49
C ILE A 74 -4.86 6.04 -10.35
N PHE A 75 -4.99 6.49 -9.09
CA PHE A 75 -4.63 5.65 -7.95
C PHE A 75 -5.52 4.42 -7.82
N VAL A 76 -6.83 4.54 -8.05
CA VAL A 76 -7.77 3.40 -8.07
C VAL A 76 -7.35 2.38 -9.12
N ALA A 77 -7.02 2.81 -10.34
CA ALA A 77 -6.51 1.92 -11.39
C ALA A 77 -5.22 1.21 -10.97
N VAL A 78 -4.24 1.96 -10.45
CA VAL A 78 -2.96 1.42 -9.99
C VAL A 78 -3.16 0.41 -8.86
N LEU A 79 -3.98 0.72 -7.86
CA LEU A 79 -4.24 -0.14 -6.71
C LEU A 79 -5.00 -1.42 -7.10
N LEU A 80 -5.95 -1.33 -8.04
CA LEU A 80 -6.60 -2.50 -8.62
C LEU A 80 -5.62 -3.38 -9.40
N ALA A 81 -4.73 -2.78 -10.20
CA ALA A 81 -3.69 -3.51 -10.91
C ALA A 81 -2.73 -4.22 -9.94
N VAL A 82 -2.32 -3.55 -8.87
CA VAL A 82 -1.51 -4.15 -7.80
C VAL A 82 -2.22 -5.34 -7.17
N ALA A 83 -3.48 -5.18 -6.74
CA ALA A 83 -4.26 -6.26 -6.15
C ALA A 83 -4.43 -7.44 -7.12
N PHE A 84 -4.66 -7.16 -8.41
CA PHE A 84 -4.75 -8.16 -9.46
C PHE A 84 -3.44 -8.95 -9.63
N LEU A 85 -2.30 -8.25 -9.74
CA LEU A 85 -0.99 -8.89 -9.89
C LEU A 85 -0.60 -9.71 -8.66
N VAL A 86 -0.86 -9.20 -7.45
CA VAL A 86 -0.62 -9.97 -6.22
C VAL A 86 -1.51 -11.22 -6.17
N THR A 87 -2.79 -11.08 -6.53
CA THR A 87 -3.73 -12.20 -6.59
C THR A 87 -3.25 -13.24 -7.60
N LEU A 88 -2.76 -12.82 -8.78
CA LEU A 88 -2.23 -13.69 -9.82
C LEU A 88 -1.02 -14.52 -9.34
N LEU A 89 -0.15 -13.93 -8.50
CA LEU A 89 1.03 -14.58 -7.94
C LEU A 89 0.74 -15.50 -6.73
N SER A 90 -0.47 -15.45 -6.18
CA SER A 90 -0.81 -16.13 -4.92
C SER A 90 -1.10 -17.65 -5.00
N PRO A 91 -1.68 -18.24 -6.07
CA PRO A 91 -2.18 -19.62 -6.03
C PRO A 91 -1.12 -20.67 -5.76
N GLU A 92 0.04 -20.59 -6.41
CA GLU A 92 1.12 -21.56 -6.22
C GLU A 92 1.67 -21.52 -4.81
N TYR A 93 1.86 -20.31 -4.28
CA TYR A 93 2.29 -20.08 -2.92
C TYR A 93 1.29 -20.67 -1.90
N LEU A 94 -0.02 -20.48 -2.12
CA LEU A 94 -1.07 -20.92 -1.20
C LEU A 94 -1.30 -22.44 -1.23
N LYS A 95 -1.21 -23.08 -2.41
CA LYS A 95 -1.35 -24.54 -2.55
C LYS A 95 -0.38 -25.32 -1.66
N ALA A 96 0.81 -24.76 -1.43
CA ALA A 96 1.86 -25.40 -0.65
C ALA A 96 1.65 -25.30 0.87
N LYS A 97 0.81 -24.36 1.36
CA LYS A 97 0.88 -23.93 2.77
C LYS A 97 -0.41 -24.08 3.59
N GLU A 98 -1.62 -23.99 3.03
CA GLU A 98 -2.86 -24.15 3.81
C GLU A 98 -4.09 -24.72 3.06
N ARG A 99 -5.03 -25.30 3.81
CA ARG A 99 -6.28 -25.93 3.31
C ARG A 99 -7.46 -24.97 3.07
N ARG A 100 -7.46 -23.73 3.59
CA ARG A 100 -8.61 -22.78 3.51
C ARG A 100 -8.27 -21.51 2.71
N GLY A 101 -8.03 -21.69 1.42
CA GLY A 101 -7.62 -20.61 0.51
C GLY A 101 -8.64 -19.50 0.30
N GLU A 102 -9.93 -19.71 0.61
CA GLU A 102 -11.00 -18.74 0.34
C GLU A 102 -10.87 -17.49 1.21
N ALA A 103 -10.51 -17.66 2.48
CA ALA A 103 -10.35 -16.56 3.43
C ALA A 103 -9.27 -15.56 2.98
N PHE A 104 -8.20 -16.04 2.33
CA PHE A 104 -7.16 -15.20 1.75
C PHE A 104 -7.76 -14.22 0.72
N TYR A 105 -8.53 -14.75 -0.22
CA TYR A 105 -9.10 -13.97 -1.32
C TYR A 105 -10.20 -13.01 -0.86
N ILE A 106 -10.97 -13.39 0.15
CA ILE A 106 -11.94 -12.50 0.81
C ILE A 106 -11.23 -11.31 1.45
N LEU A 107 -10.20 -11.56 2.27
CA LEU A 107 -9.43 -10.49 2.91
C LEU A 107 -8.67 -9.64 1.88
N MET A 108 -8.20 -10.23 0.77
CA MET A 108 -7.59 -9.49 -0.34
C MET A 108 -8.57 -8.47 -0.96
N LEU A 109 -9.83 -8.85 -1.17
CA LEU A 109 -10.88 -7.96 -1.71
C LEU A 109 -11.25 -6.85 -0.73
N PHE A 110 -11.35 -7.14 0.57
CA PHE A 110 -11.60 -6.11 1.59
C PHE A 110 -10.40 -5.18 1.79
N ALA A 111 -9.17 -5.71 1.77
CA ALA A 111 -7.97 -4.89 1.76
C ALA A 111 -7.98 -3.93 0.55
N THR A 112 -8.30 -4.45 -0.63
CA THR A 112 -8.42 -3.66 -1.86
C THR A 112 -9.50 -2.60 -1.74
N THR A 113 -10.68 -2.95 -1.23
CA THR A 113 -11.76 -1.99 -0.96
C THR A 113 -11.27 -0.85 -0.06
N GLY A 114 -10.58 -1.17 1.04
CA GLY A 114 -9.98 -0.18 1.93
C GLY A 114 -8.98 0.73 1.20
N MET A 115 -8.10 0.17 0.36
CA MET A 115 -7.16 0.95 -0.47
C MET A 115 -7.88 1.92 -1.41
N LEU A 116 -8.97 1.49 -2.05
CA LEU A 116 -9.75 2.35 -2.96
C LEU A 116 -10.48 3.48 -2.22
N VAL A 117 -11.02 3.20 -1.03
CA VAL A 117 -11.64 4.21 -0.17
C VAL A 117 -10.61 5.27 0.22
N ILE A 118 -9.42 4.85 0.66
CA ILE A 118 -8.33 5.77 1.03
C ILE A 118 -7.98 6.68 -0.16
N ALA A 119 -7.72 6.11 -1.34
CA ALA A 119 -7.34 6.89 -2.53
C ALA A 119 -8.44 7.87 -2.99
N SER A 120 -9.71 7.55 -2.71
CA SER A 120 -10.86 8.36 -3.11
C SER A 120 -11.36 9.29 -1.99
N SER A 121 -10.74 9.29 -0.81
CA SER A 121 -11.23 10.04 0.34
C SER A 121 -11.08 11.55 0.16
N ALA A 122 -12.13 12.29 0.53
CA ALA A 122 -12.17 13.76 0.56
C ALA A 122 -12.18 14.33 2.00
N ASN A 123 -12.37 13.46 3.00
CA ASN A 123 -12.40 13.84 4.41
C ASN A 123 -11.78 12.77 5.31
N PHE A 124 -11.46 13.15 6.54
CA PHE A 124 -10.79 12.25 7.49
C PHE A 124 -11.65 11.05 7.92
N ALA A 125 -12.99 11.17 7.90
CA ALA A 125 -13.88 10.07 8.28
C ALA A 125 -13.82 8.92 7.25
N ALA A 126 -13.96 9.23 5.97
CA ALA A 126 -13.83 8.24 4.89
C ALA A 126 -12.44 7.61 4.88
N PHE A 127 -11.41 8.42 5.06
CA PHE A 127 -10.04 7.96 5.16
C PHE A 127 -9.85 6.96 6.31
N PHE A 128 -10.28 7.30 7.51
CA PHE A 128 -10.11 6.44 8.68
C PHE A 128 -10.81 5.10 8.50
N LEU A 129 -12.04 5.10 7.97
CA LEU A 129 -12.78 3.86 7.67
C LEU A 129 -12.09 3.00 6.59
N GLY A 130 -11.58 3.63 5.52
CA GLY A 130 -10.80 2.93 4.50
C GLY A 130 -9.51 2.32 5.06
N LEU A 131 -8.82 3.08 5.92
CA LEU A 131 -7.59 2.66 6.58
C LEU A 131 -7.80 1.51 7.56
N GLU A 132 -8.86 1.52 8.36
CA GLU A 132 -9.18 0.42 9.27
C GLU A 132 -9.65 -0.83 8.51
N THR A 133 -10.44 -0.68 7.44
CA THR A 133 -10.84 -1.80 6.57
C THR A 133 -9.61 -2.49 5.96
N LEU A 134 -8.65 -1.70 5.46
CA LEU A 134 -7.36 -2.19 4.99
C LEU A 134 -6.58 -2.89 6.11
N SER A 135 -6.46 -2.26 7.27
CA SER A 135 -5.62 -2.75 8.37
C SER A 135 -6.13 -4.06 8.95
N VAL A 136 -7.43 -4.16 9.23
CA VAL A 136 -8.07 -5.39 9.72
C VAL A 136 -7.88 -6.55 8.74
N SER A 137 -7.99 -6.26 7.44
CA SER A 137 -7.75 -7.26 6.40
C SER A 137 -6.29 -7.73 6.39
N LEU A 138 -5.34 -6.80 6.52
CA LEU A 138 -3.90 -7.11 6.57
C LEU A 138 -3.52 -7.94 7.80
N TYR A 139 -4.17 -7.75 8.96
CA TYR A 139 -3.88 -8.57 10.15
C TYR A 139 -4.08 -10.06 9.86
N GLY A 140 -5.20 -10.41 9.22
CA GLY A 140 -5.50 -11.78 8.82
C GLY A 140 -4.59 -12.29 7.70
N LEU A 141 -4.23 -11.44 6.73
CA LEU A 141 -3.36 -11.81 5.62
C LEU A 141 -1.90 -12.03 6.05
N ILE A 142 -1.38 -11.23 6.97
CA ILE A 142 -0.02 -11.38 7.52
C ILE A 142 0.08 -12.67 8.33
N GLY A 143 -0.93 -12.94 9.17
CA GLY A 143 -1.04 -14.15 10.00
C GLY A 143 -1.63 -15.35 9.29
N TYR A 144 -1.68 -15.33 7.95
CA TYR A 144 -2.39 -16.33 7.18
C TYR A 144 -1.78 -17.73 7.36
N THR A 145 -0.45 -17.86 7.44
CA THR A 145 0.21 -19.16 7.64
C THR A 145 0.32 -19.50 9.13
N ARG A 146 -0.77 -19.98 9.73
CA ARG A 146 -0.91 -20.13 11.19
C ARG A 146 0.08 -21.09 11.84
N ASN A 147 0.62 -22.03 11.06
CA ASN A 147 1.62 -22.99 11.54
C ASN A 147 3.04 -22.38 11.63
N SER A 148 3.26 -21.18 11.09
CA SER A 148 4.54 -20.47 11.16
C SER A 148 4.55 -19.53 12.35
N LYS A 149 5.44 -19.79 13.32
CA LYS A 149 5.67 -18.89 14.46
C LYS A 149 6.06 -17.48 14.00
N PHE A 150 6.86 -17.37 12.94
CA PHE A 150 7.25 -16.08 12.36
C PHE A 150 6.08 -15.29 11.77
N SER A 151 5.12 -15.96 11.12
CA SER A 151 3.93 -15.30 10.57
C SER A 151 3.00 -14.81 11.69
N LEU A 152 2.80 -15.62 12.74
CA LEU A 152 2.03 -15.21 13.91
C LEU A 152 2.69 -14.05 14.67
N GLU A 153 4.00 -14.11 14.90
CA GLU A 153 4.75 -13.02 15.54
C GLU A 153 4.64 -11.73 14.72
N ALA A 154 4.83 -11.80 13.39
CA ALA A 154 4.66 -10.66 12.50
C ALA A 154 3.24 -10.08 12.56
N ALA A 155 2.21 -10.93 12.57
CA ALA A 155 0.82 -10.49 12.64
C ALA A 155 0.51 -9.76 13.94
N ILE A 156 0.97 -10.30 15.09
CA ILE A 156 0.76 -9.70 16.41
C ILE A 156 1.52 -8.38 16.53
N LYS A 157 2.80 -8.36 16.11
CA LYS A 157 3.61 -7.12 16.08
C LYS A 157 2.95 -6.05 15.24
N TYR A 158 2.49 -6.41 14.03
CA TYR A 158 1.80 -5.48 13.15
C TYR A 158 0.49 -4.98 13.75
N LEU A 159 -0.35 -5.88 14.28
CA LEU A 159 -1.62 -5.54 14.92
C LEU A 159 -1.46 -4.53 16.05
N ILE A 160 -0.57 -4.81 17.01
CA ILE A 160 -0.37 -3.94 18.18
C ILE A 160 0.14 -2.56 17.74
N MET A 161 1.17 -2.53 16.89
CA MET A 161 1.76 -1.28 16.44
C MET A 161 0.81 -0.48 15.54
N ALA A 162 0.01 -1.16 14.71
CA ALA A 162 -1.01 -0.54 13.88
C ALA A 162 -2.15 0.05 14.71
N ALA A 163 -2.59 -0.64 15.76
CA ALA A 163 -3.62 -0.12 16.67
C ALA A 163 -3.15 1.15 17.40
N VAL A 164 -1.91 1.15 17.90
CA VAL A 164 -1.31 2.35 18.52
C VAL A 164 -1.21 3.49 17.52
N SER A 165 -0.73 3.22 16.31
CA SER A 165 -0.67 4.20 15.22
C SER A 165 -2.04 4.78 14.86
N SER A 166 -3.07 3.93 14.76
CA SER A 166 -4.45 4.35 14.50
C SER A 166 -5.02 5.20 15.65
N ALA A 167 -4.65 4.94 16.90
CA ALA A 167 -5.04 5.77 18.03
C ALA A 167 -4.43 7.18 17.96
N PHE A 168 -3.13 7.30 17.65
CA PHE A 168 -2.48 8.59 17.40
C PHE A 168 -3.12 9.33 16.23
N LEU A 169 -3.39 8.62 15.14
CA LEU A 169 -4.02 9.18 13.95
C LEU A 169 -5.42 9.72 14.28
N LEU A 170 -6.26 8.93 14.94
CA LEU A 170 -7.63 9.32 15.30
C LEU A 170 -7.64 10.49 16.28
N PHE A 171 -6.73 10.49 17.27
CA PHE A 171 -6.61 11.60 18.20
C PHE A 171 -6.11 12.87 17.50
N GLY A 172 -5.17 12.75 16.56
CA GLY A 172 -4.74 13.86 15.71
C GLY A 172 -5.86 14.46 14.87
N ILE A 173 -6.69 13.60 14.26
CA ILE A 173 -7.91 14.02 13.54
C ILE A 173 -8.87 14.76 14.48
N ALA A 174 -9.07 14.26 15.70
CA ALA A 174 -9.93 14.90 16.69
C ALA A 174 -9.42 16.31 17.09
N LEU A 175 -8.11 16.49 17.27
CA LEU A 175 -7.52 17.80 17.55
C LEU A 175 -7.65 18.78 16.37
N ILE A 176 -7.47 18.31 15.14
CA ILE A 176 -7.70 19.13 13.94
C ILE A 176 -9.18 19.54 13.86
N TYR A 177 -10.11 18.61 14.10
CA TYR A 177 -11.53 18.91 14.12
C TYR A 177 -11.92 19.88 15.23
N TYR A 178 -11.35 19.72 16.43
CA TYR A 178 -11.59 20.62 17.56
C TYR A 178 -11.22 22.07 17.22
N ASP A 179 -10.09 22.28 16.53
CA ASP A 179 -9.60 23.63 16.19
C ASP A 179 -10.25 24.20 14.91
N THR A 180 -10.57 23.36 13.93
CA THR A 180 -11.04 23.81 12.60
C THR A 180 -12.54 23.66 12.39
N GLY A 181 -13.21 22.74 13.09
CA GLY A 181 -14.61 22.38 12.89
C GLY A 181 -14.90 21.52 11.65
N TRP A 182 -13.88 21.08 10.91
CA TRP A 182 -14.06 20.40 9.62
C TRP A 182 -13.34 19.06 9.55
N PHE A 183 -14.03 18.06 8.96
CA PHE A 183 -13.39 16.81 8.52
C PHE A 183 -12.91 16.87 7.07
N THR A 184 -13.54 17.72 6.25
CA THR A 184 -13.28 17.82 4.80
C THR A 184 -11.95 18.52 4.54
N PHE A 185 -11.08 17.88 3.76
CA PHE A 185 -9.70 18.34 3.60
C PHE A 185 -9.59 19.75 3.03
N SER A 186 -10.42 20.10 2.03
CA SER A 186 -10.43 21.42 1.40
C SER A 186 -10.91 22.55 2.31
N SER A 187 -11.60 22.24 3.41
CA SER A 187 -12.09 23.21 4.39
C SER A 187 -11.10 23.42 5.55
N ILE A 188 -10.07 22.58 5.66
CA ILE A 188 -9.10 22.65 6.75
C ILE A 188 -8.06 23.72 6.44
N THR A 189 -8.00 24.73 7.31
CA THR A 189 -6.92 25.72 7.32
C THR A 189 -6.18 25.61 8.64
N PHE A 190 -4.88 25.32 8.56
CA PHE A 190 -4.04 25.22 9.75
C PHE A 190 -3.67 26.62 10.26
N LYS A 191 -4.26 27.02 11.39
CA LYS A 191 -4.04 28.34 12.02
C LYS A 191 -2.91 28.35 13.06
N GLY A 192 -2.29 27.21 13.33
CA GLY A 192 -1.29 27.03 14.39
C GLY A 192 -1.90 26.46 15.68
N GLY A 193 -1.09 26.28 16.73
CA GLY A 193 -1.58 25.77 18.01
C GLY A 193 -2.02 24.30 17.95
N VAL A 194 -3.29 24.03 18.31
CA VAL A 194 -3.83 22.67 18.47
C VAL A 194 -3.91 21.90 17.15
N SER A 195 -4.28 22.56 16.04
CA SER A 195 -4.31 21.91 14.71
C SER A 195 -2.92 21.46 14.25
N LEU A 196 -1.85 22.16 14.65
CA LEU A 196 -0.46 21.76 14.33
C LEU A 196 -0.03 20.54 15.15
N LEU A 197 -0.42 20.47 16.43
CA LEU A 197 -0.23 19.27 17.25
C LEU A 197 -1.01 18.08 16.67
N GLY A 198 -2.26 18.30 16.29
CA GLY A 198 -3.10 17.31 15.63
C GLY A 198 -2.45 16.79 14.34
N TRP A 199 -1.88 17.69 13.53
CA TRP A 199 -1.09 17.29 12.36
C TRP A 199 0.12 16.43 12.72
N GLY A 200 0.89 16.79 13.75
CA GLY A 200 2.00 15.98 14.22
C GLY A 200 1.58 14.56 14.58
N MET A 201 0.42 14.38 15.21
CA MET A 201 -0.15 13.07 15.55
C MET A 201 -0.66 12.31 14.31
N VAL A 202 -1.24 13.02 13.33
CA VAL A 202 -1.57 12.44 12.02
C VAL A 202 -0.31 11.95 11.31
N LEU A 203 0.80 12.69 11.38
CA LEU A 203 2.10 12.26 10.84
C LEU A 203 2.68 11.03 11.55
N VAL A 204 2.42 10.81 12.84
CA VAL A 204 2.76 9.54 13.52
C VAL A 204 2.01 8.37 12.87
N GLY A 205 0.71 8.58 12.58
CA GLY A 205 -0.13 7.62 11.85
C GLY A 205 0.45 7.26 10.48
N PHE A 206 0.69 8.26 9.63
CA PHE A 206 1.31 8.04 8.32
C PHE A 206 2.72 7.49 8.41
N GLY A 207 3.52 7.97 9.36
CA GLY A 207 4.88 7.51 9.57
C GLY A 207 4.94 6.01 9.86
N PHE A 208 4.01 5.48 10.64
CA PHE A 208 3.88 4.02 10.80
C PHE A 208 3.44 3.36 9.49
N LYS A 209 2.33 3.79 8.86
CA LYS A 209 1.78 3.12 7.66
C LYS A 209 2.76 3.11 6.48
N LEU A 210 3.59 4.14 6.35
CA LEU A 210 4.60 4.28 5.29
C LEU A 210 6.00 3.83 5.75
N ALA A 211 6.17 3.46 7.02
CA ALA A 211 7.44 3.08 7.63
C ALA A 211 8.52 4.19 7.52
N TRP A 212 8.15 5.42 7.82
CA TRP A 212 9.09 6.53 7.97
C TRP A 212 9.86 6.43 9.29
N VAL A 213 11.10 6.92 9.31
CA VAL A 213 11.87 7.06 10.55
C VAL A 213 11.24 8.16 11.42
N PRO A 214 10.98 7.92 12.73
CA PRO A 214 11.38 6.77 13.57
C PRO A 214 10.37 5.61 13.68
N PHE A 215 9.25 5.64 13.00
CA PHE A 215 8.13 4.68 13.12
C PHE A 215 8.25 3.42 12.22
N HIS A 216 9.45 3.08 11.76
CA HIS A 216 9.71 2.08 10.73
C HIS A 216 10.02 0.66 11.24
N THR A 217 10.24 0.51 12.55
CA THR A 217 10.80 -0.71 13.17
C THR A 217 9.98 -1.98 12.94
N TRP A 218 8.68 -1.84 12.70
CA TRP A 218 7.80 -2.97 12.38
C TRP A 218 8.08 -3.57 10.99
N SER A 219 8.56 -2.78 10.04
CA SER A 219 8.57 -3.16 8.62
C SER A 219 9.46 -4.37 8.31
N PRO A 220 10.71 -4.49 8.80
CA PRO A 220 11.56 -5.64 8.52
C PRO A 220 10.99 -6.95 9.04
N ASP A 221 10.46 -6.95 10.26
CA ASP A 221 9.91 -8.15 10.91
C ASP A 221 8.64 -8.62 10.21
N VAL A 222 7.75 -7.68 9.86
CA VAL A 222 6.52 -8.01 9.14
C VAL A 222 6.81 -8.48 7.72
N TYR A 223 7.78 -7.86 7.03
CA TYR A 223 8.13 -8.29 5.67
C TYR A 223 8.71 -9.69 5.65
N GLN A 224 9.56 -10.02 6.63
CA GLN A 224 10.15 -11.35 6.76
C GLN A 224 9.11 -12.40 7.11
N GLY A 225 8.27 -12.14 8.12
CA GLY A 225 7.31 -13.11 8.65
C GLY A 225 6.06 -13.31 7.78
N ALA A 226 5.63 -12.30 7.04
CA ALA A 226 4.43 -12.39 6.20
C ALA A 226 4.65 -13.28 4.96
N PRO A 227 3.58 -13.90 4.45
CA PRO A 227 3.57 -14.54 3.15
C PRO A 227 4.09 -13.63 2.04
N SER A 228 4.93 -14.14 1.12
CA SER A 228 5.56 -13.32 0.08
C SER A 228 4.56 -12.49 -0.77
N PRO A 229 3.40 -13.04 -1.22
CA PRO A 229 2.40 -12.25 -1.92
C PRO A 229 1.83 -11.10 -1.05
N ILE A 230 1.70 -11.32 0.25
CA ILE A 230 1.19 -10.31 1.19
C ILE A 230 2.25 -9.26 1.49
N THR A 231 3.52 -9.64 1.59
CA THR A 231 4.61 -8.68 1.65
C THR A 231 4.63 -7.80 0.40
N ALA A 232 4.35 -8.36 -0.79
CA ALA A 232 4.20 -7.58 -2.02
C ALA A 232 3.06 -6.56 -1.91
N LEU A 233 1.88 -6.96 -1.42
CA LEU A 233 0.73 -6.07 -1.22
C LEU A 233 1.03 -4.95 -0.22
N ILE A 234 1.70 -5.27 0.89
CA ILE A 234 2.08 -4.30 1.92
C ILE A 234 3.10 -3.30 1.35
N ALA A 235 4.12 -3.80 0.65
CA ALA A 235 5.17 -2.97 0.08
C ALA A 235 4.67 -2.07 -1.05
N SER A 236 3.65 -2.50 -1.80
CA SER A 236 3.07 -1.76 -2.91
C SER A 236 1.75 -1.09 -2.54
N GLY A 237 0.63 -1.80 -2.68
CA GLY A 237 -0.73 -1.24 -2.60
C GLY A 237 -1.03 -0.53 -1.29
N SER A 238 -0.70 -1.14 -0.14
CA SER A 238 -0.96 -0.53 1.17
C SER A 238 -0.23 0.80 1.32
N LYS A 239 1.06 0.85 0.96
CA LYS A 239 1.85 2.09 0.96
C LYS A 239 1.33 3.08 -0.08
N GLY A 240 0.99 2.61 -1.27
CA GLY A 240 0.43 3.42 -2.36
C GLY A 240 -0.84 4.14 -1.98
N ALA A 241 -1.80 3.45 -1.36
CA ALA A 241 -3.05 4.03 -0.93
C ALA A 241 -2.83 5.11 0.14
N ASN A 242 -2.04 4.81 1.18
CA ASN A 242 -1.72 5.78 2.23
C ASN A 242 -0.93 6.99 1.69
N PHE A 243 -0.01 6.75 0.74
CA PHE A 243 0.74 7.82 0.10
C PHE A 243 -0.14 8.69 -0.80
N ALA A 244 -1.10 8.10 -1.53
CA ALA A 244 -2.08 8.85 -2.29
C ALA A 244 -2.86 9.81 -1.39
N LEU A 245 -3.31 9.35 -0.22
CA LEU A 245 -4.05 10.24 0.66
C LEU A 245 -3.18 11.39 1.20
N ILE A 246 -1.98 11.10 1.70
CA ILE A 246 -1.14 12.17 2.26
C ILE A 246 -0.68 13.16 1.18
N LEU A 247 -0.41 12.67 -0.04
CA LEU A 247 -0.08 13.53 -1.17
C LEU A 247 -1.23 14.47 -1.53
N ARG A 248 -2.46 13.96 -1.61
CA ARG A 248 -3.66 14.79 -1.80
C ARG A 248 -3.78 15.81 -0.67
N LEU A 249 -3.70 15.36 0.58
CA LEU A 249 -3.86 16.21 1.76
C LEU A 249 -2.85 17.36 1.79
N VAL A 250 -1.59 17.08 1.51
CA VAL A 250 -0.52 18.08 1.44
C VAL A 250 -0.68 19.01 0.24
N ALA A 251 -1.14 18.49 -0.92
CA ALA A 251 -1.32 19.29 -2.12
C ALA A 251 -2.49 20.28 -2.03
N ILE A 252 -3.54 19.97 -1.25
CA ILE A 252 -4.75 20.81 -1.15
C ILE A 252 -4.80 21.69 0.11
N THR A 253 -4.01 21.37 1.13
CA THR A 253 -3.98 22.16 2.38
C THR A 253 -2.79 23.12 2.39
N SER A 254 -2.88 24.18 3.19
CA SER A 254 -1.79 25.14 3.39
C SER A 254 -0.66 24.62 4.30
N MET A 255 -0.57 23.30 4.52
CA MET A 255 0.29 22.71 5.54
C MET A 255 1.77 23.02 5.32
N LEU A 256 2.24 22.96 4.07
CA LEU A 256 3.65 23.23 3.75
C LEU A 256 4.03 24.70 3.89
N ALA A 257 3.07 25.63 3.97
CA ALA A 257 3.36 27.02 4.29
C ALA A 257 3.82 27.18 5.76
N SER A 258 3.50 26.21 6.63
CA SER A 258 4.01 26.17 7.99
C SER A 258 5.47 25.72 8.01
N LYS A 259 6.37 26.64 8.33
CA LYS A 259 7.82 26.38 8.42
C LYS A 259 8.16 25.17 9.34
N PRO A 260 7.56 25.03 10.54
CA PRO A 260 7.77 23.83 11.35
C PRO A 260 7.39 22.54 10.63
N ALA A 261 6.24 22.50 9.96
CA ALA A 261 5.77 21.31 9.26
C ALA A 261 6.68 20.91 8.09
N PHE A 262 7.11 21.90 7.30
CA PHE A 262 8.06 21.70 6.22
C PHE A 262 9.39 21.12 6.75
N ILE A 263 9.96 21.72 7.81
CA ILE A 263 11.20 21.24 8.42
C ILE A 263 11.03 19.82 8.97
N THR A 264 9.93 19.53 9.67
CA THR A 264 9.66 18.18 10.20
C THR A 264 9.62 17.13 9.10
N LEU A 265 8.88 17.38 8.01
CA LEU A 265 8.84 16.48 6.87
C LEU A 265 10.21 16.33 6.18
N GLY A 266 10.98 17.43 6.07
CA GLY A 266 12.35 17.40 5.52
C GLY A 266 13.33 16.58 6.36
N VAL A 267 13.23 16.67 7.69
CA VAL A 267 14.03 15.84 8.62
C VAL A 267 13.63 14.38 8.50
N ILE A 268 12.32 14.08 8.48
CA ILE A 268 11.82 12.71 8.28
C ILE A 268 12.30 12.15 6.93
N ALA A 269 12.28 12.95 5.85
CA ALA A 269 12.75 12.56 4.53
C ALA A 269 14.22 12.17 4.55
N THR A 270 15.07 13.07 5.06
CA THR A 270 16.52 12.85 5.17
C THR A 270 16.84 11.64 6.02
N ALA A 271 16.23 11.51 7.20
CA ALA A 271 16.43 10.37 8.08
C ALA A 271 15.97 9.06 7.44
N THR A 272 14.80 9.05 6.80
CA THR A 272 14.22 7.85 6.17
C THR A 272 15.07 7.36 5.00
N MET A 273 15.56 8.27 4.14
CA MET A 273 16.49 7.93 3.06
C MET A 273 17.82 7.38 3.59
N THR A 274 18.34 7.98 4.66
CA THR A 274 19.65 7.65 5.22
C THR A 274 19.62 6.30 5.95
N PHE A 275 18.76 6.16 6.96
CA PHE A 275 18.67 4.93 7.75
C PHE A 275 18.13 3.75 6.95
N GLY A 276 17.21 3.98 6.00
CA GLY A 276 16.72 2.94 5.11
C GLY A 276 17.84 2.30 4.30
N ASN A 277 18.73 3.10 3.71
CA ASN A 277 19.86 2.57 2.94
C ASN A 277 20.96 1.96 3.82
N LEU A 278 21.34 2.61 4.93
CA LEU A 278 22.39 2.12 5.82
C LEU A 278 22.02 0.77 6.46
N LEU A 279 20.78 0.62 6.92
CA LEU A 279 20.34 -0.62 7.54
C LEU A 279 20.09 -1.73 6.51
N ALA A 280 19.85 -1.40 5.24
CA ALA A 280 19.75 -2.40 4.17
C ALA A 280 21.10 -3.11 3.92
N LEU A 281 22.22 -2.41 4.04
CA LEU A 281 23.57 -2.95 3.80
C LEU A 281 23.96 -4.06 4.77
N THR A 282 23.37 -4.08 5.97
CA THR A 282 23.68 -5.07 7.01
C THR A 282 22.79 -6.32 6.94
N GLN A 283 21.88 -6.39 5.97
CA GLN A 283 20.92 -7.50 5.88
C GLN A 283 21.47 -8.68 5.07
N ASN A 284 21.42 -9.87 5.66
CA ASN A 284 21.64 -11.14 4.96
C ASN A 284 20.34 -11.80 4.48
N ASN A 285 19.18 -11.26 4.87
CA ASN A 285 17.87 -11.77 4.50
C ASN A 285 17.25 -10.88 3.41
N LEU A 286 16.84 -11.48 2.27
CA LEU A 286 16.36 -10.72 1.12
C LEU A 286 15.06 -9.96 1.40
N LYS A 287 14.12 -10.53 2.16
CA LYS A 287 12.88 -9.82 2.53
C LYS A 287 13.16 -8.65 3.47
N ARG A 288 14.06 -8.81 4.44
CA ARG A 288 14.48 -7.71 5.33
C ARG A 288 15.21 -6.63 4.53
N LEU A 289 16.10 -7.00 3.61
CA LEU A 289 16.76 -6.07 2.70
C LEU A 289 15.74 -5.25 1.91
N LEU A 290 14.74 -5.91 1.31
CA LEU A 290 13.66 -5.24 0.59
C LEU A 290 12.76 -4.38 1.51
N ALA A 291 12.63 -4.72 2.79
CA ALA A 291 11.92 -3.88 3.76
C ALA A 291 12.67 -2.56 4.01
N TYR A 292 13.98 -2.62 4.25
CA TYR A 292 14.81 -1.42 4.42
C TYR A 292 14.95 -0.61 3.13
N SER A 293 15.03 -1.27 1.98
CA SER A 293 14.90 -0.61 0.67
C SER A 293 13.55 0.11 0.54
N SER A 294 12.44 -0.53 0.93
CA SER A 294 11.11 0.09 0.94
C SER A 294 11.04 1.31 1.87
N ILE A 295 11.72 1.28 3.03
CA ILE A 295 11.86 2.45 3.91
C ILE A 295 12.54 3.58 3.15
N ALA A 296 13.71 3.34 2.53
CA ALA A 296 14.41 4.36 1.76
C ALA A 296 13.56 4.93 0.60
N HIS A 297 12.83 4.08 -0.12
CA HIS A 297 11.92 4.51 -1.19
C HIS A 297 10.78 5.41 -0.70
N MET A 298 10.25 5.18 0.50
CA MET A 298 9.28 6.10 1.11
C MET A 298 9.92 7.42 1.55
N GLY A 299 11.22 7.42 1.83
CA GLY A 299 12.03 8.63 2.03
C GLY A 299 12.18 9.45 0.74
N TYR A 300 12.45 8.81 -0.39
CA TYR A 300 12.53 9.50 -1.70
C TYR A 300 11.19 10.12 -2.08
N LEU A 301 10.07 9.45 -1.81
CA LEU A 301 8.74 9.96 -2.07
C LEU A 301 8.34 11.17 -1.19
N LEU A 302 9.04 11.41 -0.08
CA LEU A 302 8.83 12.63 0.70
C LEU A 302 9.32 13.89 -0.04
N ILE A 303 10.23 13.76 -1.02
CA ILE A 303 10.74 14.89 -1.82
C ILE A 303 9.63 15.52 -2.67
N PRO A 304 8.91 14.78 -3.55
CA PRO A 304 7.80 15.35 -4.29
C PRO A 304 6.65 15.76 -3.35
N LEU A 305 6.47 15.12 -2.20
CA LEU A 305 5.50 15.56 -1.19
C LEU A 305 5.81 16.97 -0.67
N LEU A 306 7.09 17.26 -0.37
CA LEU A 306 7.56 18.58 0.07
C LEU A 306 7.44 19.66 -1.02
N SER A 307 7.32 19.25 -2.28
CA SER A 307 7.12 20.14 -3.43
C SER A 307 5.64 20.51 -3.62
N GLY A 308 4.73 19.98 -2.79
CA GLY A 308 3.31 20.26 -2.83
C GLY A 308 2.68 19.81 -4.17
N TYR A 309 1.83 20.66 -4.74
CA TYR A 309 1.11 20.35 -5.98
C TYR A 309 2.04 20.01 -7.17
N VAL A 310 3.20 20.67 -7.27
CA VAL A 310 4.15 20.47 -8.38
C VAL A 310 4.76 19.06 -8.38
N GLY A 311 4.89 18.43 -7.21
CA GLY A 311 5.44 17.08 -7.08
C GLY A 311 4.43 15.95 -7.34
N VAL A 312 3.16 16.25 -7.60
CA VAL A 312 2.12 15.22 -7.71
C VAL A 312 2.39 14.24 -8.85
N SER A 313 2.75 14.73 -10.04
CA SER A 313 3.02 13.89 -11.20
C SER A 313 4.24 13.00 -11.02
N SER A 314 5.32 13.54 -10.43
CA SER A 314 6.56 12.78 -10.19
C SER A 314 6.37 11.72 -9.11
N ALA A 315 5.59 12.01 -8.06
CA ALA A 315 5.20 11.01 -7.06
C ALA A 315 4.38 9.85 -7.65
N ILE A 316 3.39 10.14 -8.51
CA ILE A 316 2.58 9.11 -9.17
C ILE A 316 3.48 8.21 -10.04
N PHE A 317 4.32 8.81 -10.88
CA PHE A 317 5.24 8.07 -11.74
C PHE A 317 6.21 7.21 -10.91
N TYR A 318 6.75 7.77 -9.82
CA TYR A 318 7.63 7.05 -8.91
C TYR A 318 6.97 5.83 -8.28
N LEU A 319 5.74 5.96 -7.79
CA LEU A 319 5.00 4.83 -7.20
C LEU A 319 4.74 3.73 -8.22
N ILE A 320 4.34 4.07 -9.45
CA ILE A 320 4.12 3.09 -10.51
C ILE A 320 5.42 2.34 -10.84
N ALA A 321 6.53 3.06 -11.04
CA ALA A 321 7.83 2.47 -11.31
C ALA A 321 8.31 1.58 -10.14
N TYR A 322 8.08 2.03 -8.91
CA TYR A 322 8.40 1.27 -7.70
C TYR A 322 7.57 -0.02 -7.60
N PHE A 323 6.26 0.04 -7.87
CA PHE A 323 5.40 -1.15 -7.84
C PHE A 323 5.77 -2.16 -8.92
N ALA A 324 6.09 -1.68 -10.13
CA ALA A 324 6.54 -2.50 -11.24
C ALA A 324 7.86 -3.24 -10.93
N ALA A 325 8.70 -2.72 -10.03
CA ALA A 325 9.92 -3.38 -9.60
C ALA A 325 9.70 -4.30 -8.37
N VAL A 326 8.89 -3.87 -7.40
CA VAL A 326 8.78 -4.59 -6.12
C VAL A 326 7.89 -5.84 -6.22
N ILE A 327 6.82 -5.80 -7.03
CA ILE A 327 5.88 -6.93 -7.15
C ILE A 327 6.56 -8.14 -7.80
N PRO A 328 7.28 -8.01 -8.94
CA PRO A 328 7.99 -9.15 -9.52
C PRO A 328 9.09 -9.70 -8.60
N ALA A 329 9.81 -8.84 -7.86
CA ALA A 329 10.80 -9.29 -6.88
C ALA A 329 10.17 -10.22 -5.84
N PHE A 330 9.05 -9.82 -5.22
CA PHE A 330 8.32 -10.68 -4.29
C PHE A 330 7.66 -11.88 -4.96
N GLY A 331 7.29 -11.79 -6.24
CA GLY A 331 6.86 -12.92 -7.05
C GLY A 331 7.94 -14.00 -7.14
N VAL A 332 9.19 -13.62 -7.47
CA VAL A 332 10.34 -14.55 -7.50
C VAL A 332 10.59 -15.15 -6.12
N ILE A 333 10.56 -14.34 -5.05
CA ILE A 333 10.70 -14.85 -3.68
C ILE A 333 9.58 -15.86 -3.36
N GLY A 334 8.33 -15.57 -3.75
CA GLY A 334 7.19 -16.46 -3.55
C GLY A 334 7.34 -17.81 -4.27
N VAL A 335 7.76 -17.79 -5.54
CA VAL A 335 8.01 -19.02 -6.33
C VAL A 335 9.14 -19.84 -5.69
N MET A 336 10.25 -19.19 -5.33
CA MET A 336 11.38 -19.85 -4.66
C MET A 336 10.97 -20.45 -3.31
N SER A 337 10.15 -19.76 -2.52
CA SER A 337 9.58 -20.24 -1.26
C SER A 337 8.61 -21.41 -1.40
N THR A 338 8.01 -21.61 -2.58
CA THR A 338 7.04 -22.71 -2.82
C THR A 338 7.72 -24.08 -2.82
N SER A 339 9.02 -24.13 -3.15
CA SER A 339 9.83 -25.36 -3.08
C SER A 339 10.10 -25.84 -1.65
N ARG A 340 9.86 -25.00 -0.62
CA ARG A 340 10.05 -25.35 0.79
C ARG A 340 8.73 -25.79 1.40
N ARG A 341 8.70 -27.00 2.01
CA ARG A 341 7.55 -27.48 2.78
C ARG A 341 7.22 -26.60 3.99
N ILE A 342 8.23 -25.95 4.59
CA ILE A 342 8.09 -25.07 5.75
C ILE A 342 9.02 -23.87 5.57
N GLY A 343 8.53 -22.67 5.90
CA GLY A 343 9.32 -21.44 5.88
C GLY A 343 9.43 -20.76 4.51
N GLU A 344 10.12 -19.62 4.47
CA GLU A 344 10.40 -18.86 3.25
C GLU A 344 11.86 -19.06 2.82
N VAL A 345 12.19 -18.70 1.58
CA VAL A 345 13.59 -18.48 1.20
C VAL A 345 14.03 -17.15 1.79
N GLU A 346 14.95 -17.23 2.74
CA GLU A 346 15.30 -16.12 3.62
C GLU A 346 16.67 -15.55 3.26
N SER A 347 17.70 -16.38 3.18
CA SER A 347 19.08 -15.93 3.03
C SER A 347 19.37 -15.52 1.58
N ILE A 348 20.15 -14.45 1.40
CA ILE A 348 20.67 -14.06 0.08
C ILE A 348 21.48 -15.21 -0.54
N ALA A 349 22.15 -16.02 0.28
CA ALA A 349 22.92 -17.19 -0.20
C ALA A 349 22.05 -18.24 -0.91
N ASP A 350 20.75 -18.34 -0.58
CA ASP A 350 19.83 -19.30 -1.20
C ASP A 350 19.63 -19.04 -2.71
N TYR A 351 19.88 -17.80 -3.15
CA TYR A 351 19.76 -17.35 -4.53
C TYR A 351 21.04 -17.57 -5.36
N THR A 352 22.11 -18.09 -4.75
CA THR A 352 23.37 -18.39 -5.45
C THR A 352 23.13 -19.37 -6.60
N GLY A 353 23.71 -19.10 -7.78
CA GLY A 353 23.54 -19.93 -8.97
C GLY A 353 22.13 -19.94 -9.57
N LEU A 354 21.23 -19.04 -9.14
CA LEU A 354 19.87 -18.95 -9.71
C LEU A 354 19.88 -18.71 -11.22
N ALA A 355 20.84 -17.93 -11.73
CA ALA A 355 20.99 -17.69 -13.17
C ALA A 355 21.19 -18.96 -14.00
N HIS A 356 21.82 -19.99 -13.44
CA HIS A 356 22.00 -21.28 -14.12
C HIS A 356 20.79 -22.20 -13.93
N ARG A 357 20.15 -22.19 -12.75
CA ARG A 357 19.02 -23.08 -12.42
C ARG A 357 17.70 -22.62 -13.03
N SER A 358 17.45 -21.31 -12.99
CA SER A 358 16.24 -20.68 -13.51
C SER A 358 16.57 -19.28 -14.05
N PRO A 359 17.06 -19.18 -15.29
CA PRO A 359 17.55 -17.92 -15.87
C PRO A 359 16.48 -16.84 -15.91
N TRP A 360 15.21 -17.22 -16.15
CA TRP A 360 14.10 -16.27 -16.18
C TRP A 360 13.79 -15.66 -14.81
N LEU A 361 13.78 -16.47 -13.74
CA LEU A 361 13.58 -15.95 -12.38
C LEU A 361 14.74 -15.06 -11.95
N ALA A 362 15.98 -15.44 -12.31
CA ALA A 362 17.15 -14.61 -12.07
C ALA A 362 17.07 -13.27 -12.82
N ALA A 363 16.67 -13.27 -14.09
CA ALA A 363 16.54 -12.06 -14.90
C ALA A 363 15.47 -11.11 -14.34
N VAL A 364 14.30 -11.64 -13.94
CA VAL A 364 13.22 -10.84 -13.32
C VAL A 364 13.68 -10.23 -12.00
N LEU A 365 14.34 -11.02 -11.14
CA LEU A 365 14.86 -10.52 -9.86
C LEU A 365 15.96 -9.47 -10.08
N ALA A 366 16.90 -9.72 -11.00
CA ALA A 366 17.96 -8.78 -11.34
C ALA A 366 17.39 -7.46 -11.88
N LEU A 367 16.48 -7.51 -12.86
CA LEU A 367 15.84 -6.32 -13.41
C LEU A 367 15.09 -5.53 -12.32
N SER A 368 14.39 -6.23 -11.43
CA SER A 368 13.69 -5.62 -10.30
C SER A 368 14.66 -4.88 -9.36
N LEU A 369 15.76 -5.53 -8.97
CA LEU A 369 16.76 -4.94 -8.08
C LEU A 369 17.52 -3.78 -8.74
N ILE A 370 17.88 -3.91 -10.02
CA ILE A 370 18.53 -2.85 -10.82
C ILE A 370 17.58 -1.64 -10.96
N SER A 371 16.28 -1.87 -11.14
CA SER A 371 15.27 -0.80 -11.17
C SER A 371 15.13 -0.11 -9.82
N LEU A 372 15.08 -0.85 -8.70
CA LEU A 372 15.05 -0.25 -7.35
C LEU A 372 16.32 0.57 -7.05
N LEU A 373 17.47 0.08 -7.51
CA LEU A 373 18.74 0.81 -7.45
C LEU A 373 18.69 2.10 -8.28
N GLY A 374 17.94 2.11 -9.38
CA GLY A 374 17.76 3.26 -10.26
C GLY A 374 18.89 3.40 -11.28
N MET A 375 19.39 2.28 -11.82
CA MET A 375 20.36 2.32 -12.92
C MET A 375 19.71 2.78 -14.23
N PRO A 376 20.46 3.47 -15.11
CA PRO A 376 19.98 3.88 -16.44
C PRO A 376 19.28 2.74 -17.20
N LEU A 377 18.33 3.10 -18.06
CA LEU A 377 17.47 2.17 -18.83
C LEU A 377 16.39 1.44 -18.00
N THR A 378 16.24 1.74 -16.71
CA THR A 378 15.13 1.23 -15.90
C THR A 378 14.09 2.30 -15.58
N ALA A 379 12.85 1.89 -15.34
CA ALA A 379 11.80 2.79 -14.88
C ALA A 379 12.18 3.52 -13.59
N GLY A 380 12.88 2.83 -12.67
CA GLY A 380 13.34 3.43 -11.42
C GLY A 380 14.38 4.54 -11.60
N PHE A 381 15.21 4.51 -12.65
CA PHE A 381 16.10 5.64 -12.98
C PHE A 381 15.30 6.89 -13.34
N PHE A 382 14.39 6.77 -14.31
CA PHE A 382 13.53 7.89 -14.70
C PHE A 382 12.70 8.40 -13.52
N ALA A 383 12.29 7.51 -12.62
CA ALA A 383 11.53 7.87 -11.44
C ALA A 383 12.36 8.71 -10.46
N LYS A 384 13.60 8.29 -10.16
CA LYS A 384 14.52 9.06 -9.34
C LYS A 384 14.90 10.39 -10.01
N PHE A 385 15.17 10.37 -11.31
CA PHE A 385 15.47 11.57 -12.08
C PHE A 385 14.33 12.58 -12.05
N TYR A 386 13.07 12.15 -12.05
CA TYR A 386 11.93 13.06 -12.07
C TYR A 386 11.58 13.67 -10.69
N ILE A 387 12.03 13.07 -9.59
CA ILE A 387 11.80 13.59 -8.24
C ILE A 387 12.94 14.48 -7.71
N PHE A 388 14.12 14.41 -8.31
CA PHE A 388 15.26 15.28 -8.04
C PHE A 388 15.26 16.46 -9.01
#